data_AF-A0AAP0E4H0-F1
#
_entry.id   AF-A0AAP0E4H0-F1
#
_cell.length_a   1.000
_cell.length_b   1.000
_cell.length_c   1.000
_cell.angle_alpha   90.00
_cell.angle_beta   90.00
_cell.angle_gamma   90.00
#
_symmetry.space_group_name_H-M   'P 1'
#
loop_
_entity.id
_entity.type
_entity.pdbx_description
1 polymer ?
#
loop_
_entity_poly.entity_id
_entity_poly.type
_entity_poly.pdbx_seq_one_letter_code
_entity_poly.pdbx_strand_id
1 'polypeptide(L)'
;MNCFGPSYMHNDSYSATKAEGEALVIKANGKNGLLTCCIRPSSLFGPGDRLMVPSLVSAARAGKSKFIIGDGNNMYDFTYVENVAHAHVCAERALSSEAAGKAAGQAYFITNAEPIKFWQFISLILGGLGYERPRIKIPASVMMPIAHLVELAYKLLGPYGMPVPQLTPSRVRLLSCSRTFNCSKAKDQIGYTPIVSLQEGITRTIESYSHLRAEHQPRREGPSKAFKYLGGGKVADALLWKDKRQTITLVVVLIAVYFIASDYTIITFITKLFLLATVFLFIHGILPAKVLGYEIEKIPASNFHVPEEKCHSLALTVGATWNSAANTLRSLCEGKDWSLFFKVFISLLVLSFLGAMSFQKIFVAGSLLAFTAFYVYDRKEEEIDGLINRAFLLGGKLRSKAAAAN
;
A
#
# COMPACT_ATOMS: atom_id res chain seq x y z
N MET A 1 -24.93 11.13 13.18
CA MET A 1 -25.49 11.08 11.81
C MET A 1 -26.17 9.74 11.62
N ASN A 2 -27.51 9.73 11.50
CA ASN A 2 -28.24 8.52 11.09
C ASN A 2 -27.79 8.13 9.69
N CYS A 3 -27.50 6.85 9.46
CA CYS A 3 -27.10 6.39 8.13
C CYS A 3 -28.17 6.62 7.07
N PHE A 4 -29.44 6.65 7.47
CA PHE A 4 -30.59 6.80 6.59
C PHE A 4 -31.17 8.21 6.77
N GLY A 5 -30.84 9.09 5.83
CA GLY A 5 -31.63 10.30 5.61
C GLY A 5 -32.92 9.95 4.86
N PRO A 6 -33.94 10.83 4.85
CA PRO A 6 -35.30 10.49 4.40
C PRO A 6 -35.45 10.15 2.91
N SER A 7 -34.39 10.24 2.10
CA SER A 7 -34.50 10.32 0.64
C SER A 7 -33.44 9.54 -0.15
N TYR A 8 -32.79 8.53 0.44
CA TYR A 8 -31.80 7.70 -0.27
C TYR A 8 -32.18 6.22 -0.29
N MET A 9 -32.85 5.82 -1.37
CA MET A 9 -32.96 4.43 -1.81
C MET A 9 -31.55 3.82 -1.95
N HIS A 10 -31.31 2.71 -1.26
CA HIS A 10 -30.21 1.75 -1.43
C HIS A 10 -28.82 2.34 -1.73
N ASN A 11 -28.04 2.58 -0.66
CA ASN A 11 -26.71 3.19 -0.68
C ASN A 11 -25.61 2.34 -1.40
N ASP A 12 -25.95 1.13 -1.85
CA ASP A 12 -25.14 0.27 -2.72
C ASP A 12 -26.05 -0.65 -3.58
N SER A 13 -25.57 -1.08 -4.75
CA SER A 13 -26.31 -1.96 -5.67
C SER A 13 -26.66 -3.31 -5.05
N TYR A 14 -25.88 -3.75 -4.06
CA TYR A 14 -26.15 -4.98 -3.32
C TYR A 14 -27.42 -4.86 -2.45
N SER A 15 -27.57 -3.77 -1.69
CA SER A 15 -28.77 -3.57 -0.87
C SER A 15 -30.03 -3.42 -1.73
N ALA A 16 -29.92 -2.80 -2.91
CA ALA A 16 -31.03 -2.69 -3.86
C ALA A 16 -31.54 -4.07 -4.30
N THR A 17 -30.64 -4.93 -4.77
CA THR A 17 -30.99 -6.29 -5.23
C THR A 17 -31.54 -7.16 -4.10
N LYS A 18 -31.05 -6.98 -2.86
CA LYS A 18 -31.60 -7.67 -1.68
C LYS A 18 -32.99 -7.18 -1.28
N ALA A 19 -33.27 -5.88 -1.39
CA ALA A 19 -34.59 -5.33 -1.11
C ALA A 19 -35.63 -5.77 -2.16
N GLU A 20 -35.26 -5.81 -3.44
CA GLU A 20 -36.11 -6.37 -4.50
C GLU A 20 -36.43 -7.85 -4.25
N GLY A 21 -35.40 -8.65 -3.90
CA GLY A 21 -35.59 -10.05 -3.54
C GLY A 21 -36.53 -10.23 -2.34
N GLU A 22 -36.40 -9.39 -1.33
CA GLU A 22 -37.29 -9.40 -0.16
C GLU A 22 -38.74 -9.11 -0.54
N ALA A 23 -38.98 -8.09 -1.38
CA ALA A 23 -40.31 -7.75 -1.86
C ALA A 23 -40.96 -8.91 -2.64
N LEU A 24 -40.18 -9.65 -3.44
CA LEU A 24 -40.64 -10.84 -4.15
C LEU A 24 -41.04 -11.98 -3.20
N VAL A 25 -40.24 -12.24 -2.16
CA VAL A 25 -40.52 -13.28 -1.15
C VAL A 25 -41.79 -12.95 -0.36
N ILE A 26 -41.96 -11.70 0.05
CA ILE A 26 -43.16 -11.24 0.75
C ILE A 26 -44.39 -11.36 -0.16
N LYS A 27 -44.28 -10.99 -1.44
CA LYS A 27 -45.36 -11.12 -2.43
C LYS A 27 -45.75 -12.58 -2.72
N ALA A 28 -44.84 -13.53 -2.48
CA ALA A 28 -45.11 -14.96 -2.64
C ALA A 28 -45.86 -15.58 -1.45
N ASN A 29 -45.92 -14.87 -0.31
CA ASN A 29 -46.61 -15.37 0.88
C ASN A 29 -48.08 -15.67 0.60
N GLY A 30 -48.55 -16.83 1.05
CA GLY A 30 -49.93 -17.32 0.90
C GLY A 30 -50.26 -17.88 -0.49
N LYS A 31 -49.38 -17.76 -1.49
CA LYS A 31 -49.63 -18.33 -2.82
C LYS A 31 -49.41 -19.84 -2.80
N ASN A 32 -50.39 -20.60 -3.27
CA ASN A 32 -50.36 -22.07 -3.31
C ASN A 32 -50.06 -22.71 -1.93
N GLY A 33 -50.46 -22.06 -0.83
CA GLY A 33 -50.20 -22.54 0.54
C GLY A 33 -48.77 -22.31 1.04
N LEU A 34 -47.91 -21.62 0.29
CA LEU A 34 -46.55 -21.30 0.73
C LEU A 34 -46.53 -20.15 1.73
N LEU A 35 -46.02 -20.39 2.93
CA LEU A 35 -45.78 -19.36 3.94
C LEU A 35 -44.32 -18.89 3.87
N THR A 36 -44.11 -17.58 3.92
CA THR A 36 -42.77 -16.98 3.82
C THR A 36 -42.51 -16.01 4.97
N CYS A 37 -41.25 -15.82 5.32
CA CYS A 37 -40.80 -14.70 6.15
C CYS A 37 -39.38 -14.30 5.75
N CYS A 38 -38.97 -13.09 6.10
CA CYS A 38 -37.65 -12.55 5.77
C CYS A 38 -36.84 -12.24 7.03
N ILE A 39 -35.62 -12.77 7.11
CA ILE A 39 -34.69 -12.52 8.21
C ILE A 39 -33.66 -11.48 7.77
N ARG A 40 -33.54 -10.40 8.55
CA ARG A 40 -32.59 -9.28 8.36
C ARG A 40 -31.56 -9.29 9.49
N PRO A 41 -30.49 -10.08 9.37
CA PRO A 41 -29.44 -10.08 10.39
C PRO A 41 -28.69 -8.75 10.36
N SER A 42 -28.29 -8.26 11.53
CA SER A 42 -27.32 -7.16 11.62
C SER A 42 -25.91 -7.64 11.23
N SER A 43 -24.88 -6.81 11.46
CA SER A 43 -23.49 -7.18 11.15
C SER A 43 -23.10 -8.52 11.78
N LEU A 44 -22.89 -9.53 10.94
CA LEU A 44 -22.55 -10.89 11.34
C LEU A 44 -21.10 -10.99 11.78
N PHE A 45 -20.85 -11.79 12.81
CA PHE A 45 -19.52 -12.23 13.20
C PHE A 45 -19.55 -13.64 13.78
N GLY A 46 -18.42 -14.34 13.72
CA GLY A 46 -18.30 -15.69 14.23
C GLY A 46 -17.23 -16.50 13.51
N PRO A 47 -17.05 -17.77 13.92
CA PRO A 47 -16.21 -18.72 13.19
C PRO A 47 -16.60 -18.82 11.71
N GLY A 48 -15.62 -18.80 10.82
CA GLY A 48 -15.83 -18.93 9.38
C GLY A 48 -16.20 -17.63 8.64
N ASP A 49 -16.31 -16.49 9.34
CA ASP A 49 -16.36 -15.17 8.71
C ASP A 49 -15.16 -14.94 7.77
N ARG A 50 -15.48 -14.54 6.53
CA ARG A 50 -14.48 -14.30 5.47
C ARG A 50 -14.22 -12.81 5.26
N LEU A 51 -15.01 -11.94 5.86
CA LEU A 51 -15.04 -10.52 5.54
C LEU A 51 -14.54 -9.68 6.69
N MET A 52 -15.14 -9.76 7.87
CA MET A 52 -14.86 -8.80 8.95
C MET A 52 -13.53 -9.11 9.64
N VAL A 53 -13.37 -10.29 10.24
CA VAL A 53 -12.15 -10.66 10.99
C VAL A 53 -10.91 -10.66 10.10
N PRO A 54 -10.91 -11.28 8.89
CA PRO A 54 -9.74 -11.25 8.02
C PRO A 54 -9.37 -9.84 7.55
N SER A 55 -10.36 -8.98 7.26
CA SER A 55 -10.09 -7.59 6.87
C SER A 55 -9.51 -6.77 8.02
N LEU A 56 -9.97 -6.98 9.25
CA LEU A 56 -9.42 -6.32 10.43
C LEU A 56 -7.98 -6.74 10.69
N VAL A 57 -7.69 -8.04 10.58
CA VAL A 57 -6.34 -8.58 10.71
C VAL A 57 -5.43 -8.03 9.61
N SER A 58 -5.88 -8.01 8.36
CA SER A 58 -5.13 -7.42 7.24
C SER A 58 -4.81 -5.94 7.47
N ALA A 59 -5.79 -5.16 7.95
CA ALA A 59 -5.59 -3.77 8.31
C ALA A 59 -4.62 -3.60 9.48
N ALA A 60 -4.68 -4.47 10.49
CA ALA A 60 -3.77 -4.46 11.63
C ALA A 60 -2.33 -4.79 11.23
N ARG A 61 -2.14 -5.81 10.38
CA ARG A 61 -0.84 -6.17 9.80
C ARG A 61 -0.24 -5.03 8.97
N ALA A 62 -1.08 -4.27 8.26
CA ALA A 62 -0.67 -3.08 7.52
C ALA A 62 -0.44 -1.84 8.40
N GLY A 63 -0.57 -1.94 9.73
CA GLY A 63 -0.41 -0.83 10.67
C GLY A 63 -1.55 0.21 10.63
N LYS A 64 -2.66 -0.11 9.95
CA LYS A 64 -3.82 0.78 9.76
C LYS A 64 -4.86 0.67 10.89
N SER A 65 -4.77 -0.33 11.76
CA SER A 65 -5.74 -0.55 12.85
C SER A 65 -5.67 0.48 13.98
N LYS A 66 -4.67 1.37 13.97
CA LYS A 66 -4.44 2.37 15.03
C LYS A 66 -5.47 3.50 15.03
N PHE A 67 -6.18 3.68 13.92
CA PHE A 67 -7.06 4.81 13.67
C PHE A 67 -8.53 4.50 13.97
N ILE A 68 -9.18 5.44 14.66
CA ILE A 68 -10.62 5.50 14.92
C ILE A 68 -11.17 6.61 14.03
N ILE A 69 -12.13 6.29 13.16
CA ILE A 69 -12.79 7.27 12.30
C ILE A 69 -14.01 7.83 13.04
N GLY A 70 -14.06 9.15 13.21
CA GLY A 70 -15.07 9.85 13.99
C GLY A 70 -14.70 10.01 15.46
N ASP A 71 -15.70 10.23 16.31
CA ASP A 71 -15.54 10.43 17.75
C ASP A 71 -15.36 9.13 18.55
N GLY A 72 -15.69 7.99 17.92
CA GLY A 72 -15.61 6.65 18.48
C GLY A 72 -16.83 6.23 19.32
N ASN A 73 -17.88 7.05 19.37
CA ASN A 73 -19.08 6.79 20.17
C ASN A 73 -20.24 6.18 19.36
N ASN A 74 -19.97 5.73 18.15
CA ASN A 74 -20.98 5.13 17.31
C ASN A 74 -21.39 3.74 17.82
N MET A 75 -22.69 3.59 18.08
CA MET A 75 -23.30 2.34 18.54
C MET A 75 -23.61 1.43 17.35
N TYR A 76 -23.34 0.14 17.50
CA TYR A 76 -23.56 -0.87 16.47
C TYR A 76 -24.13 -2.16 17.06
N ASP A 77 -25.01 -2.81 16.30
CA ASP A 77 -25.45 -4.18 16.58
C ASP A 77 -24.63 -5.19 15.80
N PHE A 78 -23.87 -6.01 16.52
CA PHE A 78 -23.23 -7.21 15.98
C PHE A 78 -24.04 -8.43 16.38
N THR A 79 -24.25 -9.37 15.45
CA THR A 79 -24.97 -10.62 15.75
C THR A 79 -24.07 -11.81 15.52
N TYR A 80 -24.00 -12.69 16.51
CA TYR A 80 -23.23 -13.93 16.40
C TYR A 80 -23.88 -14.90 15.39
N VAL A 81 -23.07 -15.56 14.57
CA VAL A 81 -23.54 -16.40 13.46
C VAL A 81 -24.50 -17.52 13.90
N GLU A 82 -24.26 -18.16 15.05
CA GLU A 82 -25.14 -19.21 15.58
C GLU A 82 -26.49 -18.65 16.05
N ASN A 83 -26.54 -17.41 16.55
CA ASN A 83 -27.80 -16.76 16.90
C ASN A 83 -28.64 -16.48 15.65
N VAL A 84 -28.01 -16.18 14.52
CA VAL A 84 -28.72 -16.05 13.25
C VAL A 84 -29.21 -17.39 12.74
N ALA A 85 -28.44 -18.47 12.88
CA ALA A 85 -28.91 -19.82 12.58
C ALA A 85 -30.11 -20.20 13.48
N HIS A 86 -30.03 -19.89 14.78
CA HIS A 86 -31.14 -20.08 15.71
C HIS A 86 -32.38 -19.29 15.29
N ALA A 87 -32.24 -18.05 14.81
CA ALA A 87 -33.35 -17.26 14.30
C ALA A 87 -34.05 -17.92 13.10
N HIS A 88 -33.32 -18.62 12.22
CA HIS A 88 -33.93 -19.38 11.12
C HIS A 88 -34.76 -20.55 11.64
N VAL A 89 -34.26 -21.27 12.66
CA VAL A 89 -35.01 -22.36 13.30
C VAL A 89 -36.27 -21.84 14.00
N CYS A 90 -36.16 -20.70 14.70
CA CYS A 90 -37.31 -20.03 15.31
C CYS A 90 -38.36 -19.61 14.26
N ALA A 91 -37.91 -19.05 13.14
CA ALA A 91 -38.79 -18.63 12.07
C ALA A 91 -39.52 -19.81 11.41
N GLU A 92 -38.82 -20.92 11.13
CA GLU A 92 -39.42 -22.15 10.61
C GLU A 92 -40.49 -22.68 11.57
N ARG A 93 -40.16 -22.84 12.85
CA ARG A 93 -41.12 -23.29 13.87
C ARG A 93 -42.35 -22.38 13.97
N ALA A 94 -42.15 -21.07 13.89
CA ALA A 94 -43.25 -20.12 13.94
C ALA A 94 -44.17 -20.24 12.72
N LEU A 95 -43.61 -20.43 11.53
CA LEU A 95 -44.37 -20.64 10.29
C LEU A 95 -45.06 -22.00 10.22
N SER A 96 -44.52 -23.02 10.86
CA SER A 96 -45.09 -24.38 10.92
C SER A 96 -46.15 -24.54 12.02
N SER A 97 -46.28 -23.56 12.93
CA SER A 97 -47.22 -23.58 14.06
C SER A 97 -48.55 -22.91 13.74
N GLU A 98 -49.54 -23.05 14.63
CA GLU A 98 -50.81 -22.28 14.55
C GLU A 98 -50.58 -20.75 14.61
N ALA A 99 -49.42 -20.29 15.10
CA ALA A 99 -49.02 -18.89 15.08
C ALA A 99 -48.51 -18.40 13.71
N ALA A 100 -48.53 -19.25 12.68
CA ALA A 100 -48.13 -18.94 11.31
C ALA A 100 -48.72 -17.62 10.80
N GLY A 101 -50.00 -17.33 11.10
CA GLY A 101 -50.67 -16.11 10.67
C GLY A 101 -50.02 -14.82 11.18
N LYS A 102 -49.30 -14.86 12.30
CA LYS A 102 -48.55 -13.70 12.83
C LYS A 102 -47.13 -13.60 12.26
N ALA A 103 -46.53 -14.73 11.91
CA ALA A 103 -45.15 -14.82 11.44
C ALA A 103 -45.01 -14.65 9.91
N ALA A 104 -46.03 -15.05 9.16
CA ALA A 104 -46.01 -15.10 7.71
C ALA A 104 -46.10 -13.72 7.04
N GLY A 105 -45.40 -13.55 5.92
CA GLY A 105 -45.36 -12.33 5.11
C GLY A 105 -44.63 -11.17 5.77
N GLN A 106 -43.89 -11.40 6.84
CA GLN A 106 -43.21 -10.36 7.62
C GLN A 106 -41.69 -10.42 7.48
N ALA A 107 -41.05 -9.27 7.68
CA ALA A 107 -39.61 -9.15 7.85
C ALA A 107 -39.23 -8.89 9.31
N TYR A 108 -38.14 -9.51 9.76
CA TYR A 108 -37.64 -9.50 11.14
C TYR A 108 -36.18 -9.09 11.20
N PHE A 109 -35.87 -8.06 12.00
CA PHE A 109 -34.49 -7.73 12.34
C PHE A 109 -33.97 -8.65 13.44
N ILE A 110 -32.83 -9.28 13.18
CA ILE A 110 -32.18 -10.20 14.13
C ILE A 110 -30.91 -9.53 14.63
N THR A 111 -30.85 -9.32 15.95
CA THR A 111 -29.71 -8.74 16.67
C THR A 111 -29.35 -9.61 17.87
N ASN A 112 -28.20 -9.34 18.51
CA ASN A 112 -27.82 -9.97 19.79
C ASN A 112 -28.49 -9.33 21.02
N ALA A 113 -29.35 -8.31 20.83
CA ALA A 113 -29.94 -7.50 21.90
C ALA A 113 -28.93 -6.79 22.85
N GLU A 114 -27.64 -6.75 22.48
CA GLU A 114 -26.54 -6.17 23.25
C GLU A 114 -25.78 -5.14 22.39
N PRO A 115 -26.29 -3.91 22.23
CA PRO A 115 -25.63 -2.90 21.41
C PRO A 115 -24.30 -2.48 22.04
N ILE A 116 -23.24 -2.45 21.24
CA ILE A 116 -21.88 -2.10 21.68
C ILE A 116 -21.32 -0.97 20.82
N LYS A 117 -20.38 -0.19 21.36
CA LYS A 117 -19.63 0.77 20.54
C LYS A 117 -18.84 0.03 19.47
N PHE A 118 -18.93 0.46 18.21
CA PHE A 118 -18.25 -0.17 17.08
C PHE A 118 -16.76 -0.36 17.37
N TRP A 119 -16.07 0.71 17.77
CA TRP A 119 -14.63 0.67 18.03
C TRP A 119 -14.25 -0.14 19.28
N GLN A 120 -15.18 -0.29 20.24
CA GLN A 120 -14.97 -1.19 21.38
C GLN A 120 -15.00 -2.64 20.93
N PHE A 121 -15.97 -3.03 20.08
CA PHE A 121 -16.02 -4.36 19.49
C PHE A 121 -14.74 -4.69 18.69
N ILE A 122 -14.30 -3.76 17.82
CA ILE A 122 -13.04 -3.92 17.06
C ILE A 122 -11.83 -4.08 18.00
N SER A 123 -11.78 -3.30 19.08
CA SER A 123 -10.72 -3.35 20.09
C SER A 123 -10.68 -4.69 20.82
N LEU A 124 -11.83 -5.30 21.12
CA LEU A 124 -11.93 -6.62 21.74
C LEU A 124 -11.39 -7.72 20.83
N ILE A 125 -11.81 -7.74 19.55
CA ILE A 125 -11.34 -8.72 18.56
C ILE A 125 -9.83 -8.58 18.31
N LEU A 126 -9.36 -7.36 18.02
CA LEU A 126 -7.93 -7.13 17.77
C LEU A 126 -7.06 -7.42 19.00
N GLY A 127 -7.53 -7.01 20.18
CA GLY A 127 -6.85 -7.29 21.44
C GLY A 127 -6.77 -8.79 21.74
N GLY A 128 -7.84 -9.53 21.50
CA GLY A 128 -7.86 -10.99 21.66
C GLY A 128 -6.96 -11.74 20.69
N LEU A 129 -6.72 -11.17 19.50
CA LEU A 129 -5.79 -11.71 18.50
C LEU A 129 -4.33 -11.25 18.68
N GLY A 130 -4.05 -10.40 19.68
CA GLY A 130 -2.70 -9.89 19.98
C GLY A 130 -2.25 -8.69 19.15
N TYR A 131 -3.15 -7.99 18.45
CA TYR A 131 -2.83 -6.80 17.67
C TYR A 131 -2.99 -5.49 18.48
N GLU A 132 -2.35 -4.43 18.01
CA GLU A 132 -2.52 -3.09 18.59
C GLU A 132 -3.97 -2.60 18.48
N ARG A 133 -4.52 -2.15 19.61
CA ARG A 133 -5.87 -1.59 19.70
C ARG A 133 -5.95 -0.19 19.06
N PRO A 134 -7.09 0.18 18.43
CA PRO A 134 -7.30 1.53 17.90
C PRO A 134 -7.25 2.59 19.02
N ARG A 135 -6.52 3.69 18.81
CA ARG A 135 -6.36 4.78 19.80
C ARG A 135 -6.42 6.18 19.19
N ILE A 136 -5.96 6.35 17.96
CA ILE A 136 -5.80 7.66 17.32
C ILE A 136 -7.11 8.03 16.65
N LYS A 137 -7.78 9.09 17.13
CA LYS A 137 -9.05 9.55 16.57
C LYS A 137 -8.80 10.50 15.39
N ILE A 138 -9.48 10.25 14.28
CA ILE A 138 -9.49 11.13 13.10
C ILE A 138 -10.94 11.56 12.85
N PRO A 139 -11.25 12.86 12.90
CA PRO A 139 -12.60 13.35 12.63
C PRO A 139 -13.11 12.91 11.25
N ALA A 140 -14.37 12.47 11.19
CA ALA A 140 -14.99 12.05 9.93
C ALA A 140 -15.03 13.18 8.90
N SER A 141 -15.16 14.44 9.33
CA SER A 141 -15.11 15.64 8.48
C SER A 141 -13.81 15.77 7.70
N VAL A 142 -12.68 15.26 8.22
CA VAL A 142 -11.38 15.23 7.54
C VAL A 142 -11.28 14.03 6.61
N MET A 143 -11.78 12.87 7.02
CA MET A 143 -11.71 11.65 6.21
C MET A 143 -12.65 11.64 5.00
N MET A 144 -13.82 12.27 5.11
CA MET A 144 -14.80 12.32 4.02
C MET A 144 -14.28 12.99 2.74
N PRO A 145 -13.67 14.20 2.74
CA PRO A 145 -13.15 14.80 1.51
C PRO A 145 -11.99 13.99 0.91
N ILE A 146 -11.12 13.41 1.74
CA ILE A 146 -10.04 12.52 1.28
C ILE A 146 -10.64 11.30 0.56
N ALA A 147 -11.69 10.70 1.11
CA ALA A 147 -12.35 9.55 0.50
C ALA A 147 -12.99 9.89 -0.86
N HIS A 148 -13.60 11.08 -1.01
CA HIS A 148 -14.13 11.54 -2.30
C HIS A 148 -13.02 11.78 -3.32
N LEU A 149 -11.87 12.34 -2.90
CA LEU A 149 -10.72 12.53 -3.77
C LEU A 149 -10.16 11.18 -4.27
N VAL A 150 -10.07 10.19 -3.38
CA VAL A 150 -9.65 8.83 -3.73
C VAL A 150 -10.63 8.17 -4.69
N GLU A 151 -11.94 8.35 -4.48
CA GLU A 151 -12.96 7.84 -5.40
C GLU A 151 -12.88 8.51 -6.78
N LEU A 152 -12.66 9.83 -6.82
CA LEU A 152 -12.47 10.56 -8.07
C LEU A 152 -11.22 10.08 -8.82
N ALA A 153 -10.11 9.93 -8.11
CA ALA A 153 -8.88 9.37 -8.66
C ALA A 153 -9.10 7.95 -9.21
N TYR A 154 -9.86 7.11 -8.48
CA TYR A 154 -10.21 5.77 -8.96
C TYR A 154 -11.14 5.79 -10.18
N LYS A 155 -12.08 6.72 -10.30
CA LYS A 155 -12.91 6.87 -11.51
C LYS A 155 -12.06 7.24 -12.73
N LEU A 156 -11.02 8.04 -12.54
CA LEU A 156 -10.09 8.44 -13.60
C LEU A 156 -9.07 7.35 -13.95
N LEU A 157 -8.51 6.68 -12.94
CA LEU A 157 -7.38 5.74 -13.08
C LEU A 157 -7.79 4.26 -13.07
N GLY A 158 -9.05 3.95 -12.73
CA GLY A 158 -9.61 2.60 -12.71
C GLY A 158 -9.50 1.87 -14.06
N PRO A 159 -9.81 2.52 -15.20
CA PRO A 159 -9.60 1.94 -16.53
C PRO A 159 -8.13 1.58 -16.82
N TYR A 160 -7.19 2.21 -16.11
CA TYR A 160 -5.74 1.99 -16.25
C TYR A 160 -5.20 0.93 -15.28
N GLY A 161 -6.08 0.18 -14.59
CA GLY A 161 -5.70 -0.96 -13.75
C GLY A 161 -5.46 -0.63 -12.28
N MET A 162 -5.93 0.53 -11.79
CA MET A 162 -5.89 0.83 -10.35
C MET A 162 -6.79 -0.14 -9.56
N PRO A 163 -6.31 -0.79 -8.49
CA PRO A 163 -7.13 -1.65 -7.66
C PRO A 163 -8.17 -0.85 -6.86
N VAL A 164 -9.31 -1.48 -6.53
CA VAL A 164 -10.40 -0.85 -5.77
C VAL A 164 -9.86 -0.28 -4.45
N PRO A 165 -10.01 1.03 -4.20
CA PRO A 165 -9.47 1.64 -3.00
C PRO A 165 -10.19 1.12 -1.75
N GLN A 166 -9.42 0.87 -0.69
CA GLN A 166 -9.98 0.49 0.61
C GLN A 166 -10.73 1.66 1.28
N LEU A 167 -10.32 2.89 1.00
CA LEU A 167 -10.90 4.11 1.53
C LEU A 167 -11.94 4.67 0.54
N THR A 168 -13.21 4.39 0.78
CA THR A 168 -14.34 4.94 0.02
C THR A 168 -15.27 5.74 0.94
N PRO A 169 -16.01 6.74 0.42
CA PRO A 169 -16.96 7.51 1.24
C PRO A 169 -18.00 6.63 1.93
N SER A 170 -18.48 5.58 1.25
CA SER A 170 -19.40 4.59 1.82
C SER A 170 -18.81 3.87 3.04
N ARG A 171 -17.52 3.50 2.99
CA ARG A 171 -16.83 2.87 4.12
C ARG A 171 -16.60 3.84 5.28
N VAL A 172 -16.18 5.08 5.00
CA VAL A 172 -16.01 6.09 6.04
C VAL A 172 -17.32 6.33 6.77
N ARG A 173 -18.43 6.45 6.03
CA ARG A 173 -19.77 6.62 6.62
C ARG A 173 -20.22 5.41 7.43
N LEU A 174 -19.95 4.18 6.97
CA LEU A 174 -20.26 2.96 7.71
C LEU A 174 -19.53 2.90 9.06
N LEU A 175 -18.28 3.36 9.09
CA LEU A 175 -17.40 3.37 10.28
C LEU A 175 -17.69 4.52 11.25
N SER A 176 -18.29 5.62 10.78
CA SER A 176 -18.57 6.81 11.60
C SER A 176 -20.00 6.90 12.16
N CYS A 177 -20.96 6.21 11.54
CA CYS A 177 -22.37 6.32 11.92
C CYS A 177 -22.79 5.27 12.94
N SER A 178 -23.82 5.58 13.74
CA SER A 178 -24.48 4.60 14.62
C SER A 178 -25.56 3.84 13.86
N ARG A 179 -25.65 2.52 14.08
CA ARG A 179 -26.68 1.63 13.52
C ARG A 179 -27.12 0.62 14.56
N THR A 180 -28.30 0.83 15.11
CA THR A 180 -28.96 -0.13 16.00
C THR A 180 -30.34 -0.49 15.45
N PHE A 181 -30.77 -1.72 15.64
CA PHE A 181 -32.04 -2.26 15.16
C PHE A 181 -32.86 -2.79 16.32
N ASN A 182 -34.18 -2.68 16.18
CA ASN A 182 -35.12 -3.20 17.16
C ASN A 182 -35.51 -4.65 16.80
N CYS A 183 -35.21 -5.59 17.68
CA CYS A 183 -35.54 -7.01 17.54
C CYS A 183 -36.81 -7.45 18.31
N SER A 184 -37.57 -6.53 18.92
CA SER A 184 -38.78 -6.86 19.70
C SER A 184 -39.80 -7.62 18.86
N LYS A 185 -39.99 -7.22 17.60
CA LYS A 185 -40.90 -7.92 16.68
C LYS A 185 -40.52 -9.40 16.48
N ALA A 186 -39.23 -9.71 16.41
CA ALA A 186 -38.74 -11.08 16.27
C ALA A 186 -38.98 -11.88 17.57
N LYS A 187 -38.76 -11.25 18.73
CA LYS A 187 -39.05 -11.86 20.02
C LYS A 187 -40.53 -12.22 20.16
N ASP A 188 -41.42 -11.30 19.80
CA ASP A 188 -42.86 -11.44 20.03
C ASP A 188 -43.54 -12.39 19.03
N GLN A 189 -43.12 -12.38 17.76
CA GLN A 189 -43.82 -13.09 16.69
C GLN A 189 -43.19 -14.44 16.30
N ILE A 190 -41.86 -14.56 16.41
CA ILE A 190 -41.15 -15.81 16.09
C ILE A 190 -40.46 -16.44 17.30
N GLY A 191 -40.63 -15.86 18.51
CA GLY A 191 -40.04 -16.39 19.74
C GLY A 191 -38.52 -16.30 19.80
N TYR A 192 -37.90 -15.45 18.97
CA TYR A 192 -36.45 -15.37 18.91
C TYR A 192 -35.86 -14.71 20.16
N THR A 193 -34.93 -15.41 20.79
CA THR A 193 -34.02 -14.87 21.81
C THR A 193 -32.59 -15.32 21.49
N PRO A 194 -31.58 -14.46 21.68
CA PRO A 194 -30.19 -14.83 21.45
C PRO A 194 -29.77 -15.89 22.46
N ILE A 195 -29.19 -16.98 21.98
CA ILE A 195 -28.73 -18.13 22.79
C ILE A 195 -27.26 -17.97 23.23
N VAL A 196 -26.47 -17.20 22.46
CA VAL A 196 -25.08 -16.90 22.75
C VAL A 196 -24.92 -15.41 23.04
N SER A 197 -24.30 -15.06 24.18
CA SER A 197 -23.99 -13.66 24.52
C SER A 197 -22.90 -13.09 23.61
N LEU A 198 -22.84 -11.77 23.51
CA LEU A 198 -21.85 -11.08 22.67
C LEU A 198 -20.42 -11.41 23.12
N GLN A 199 -20.19 -11.44 24.44
CA GLN A 199 -18.88 -11.74 25.02
C GLN A 199 -18.43 -13.19 24.72
N GLU A 200 -19.34 -14.15 24.83
CA GLU A 200 -19.08 -15.55 24.48
C GLU A 200 -18.79 -15.69 22.99
N GLY A 201 -19.62 -15.07 22.14
CA GLY A 201 -19.42 -15.07 20.70
C GLY A 201 -18.07 -14.48 20.29
N ILE A 202 -17.62 -13.41 20.94
CA ILE A 202 -16.30 -12.80 20.70
C ILE A 202 -15.18 -13.79 21.05
N THR A 203 -15.29 -14.46 22.20
CA THR A 203 -14.29 -15.44 22.67
C THR A 203 -14.16 -16.60 21.69
N ARG A 204 -15.28 -17.23 21.31
CA ARG A 204 -15.31 -18.30 20.30
C ARG A 204 -14.76 -17.87 18.95
N THR A 205 -15.07 -16.64 18.54
CA THR A 205 -14.54 -16.06 17.30
C THR A 205 -13.01 -16.00 17.39
N ILE A 206 -12.45 -15.40 18.45
CA ILE A 206 -11.00 -15.28 18.62
C ILE A 206 -10.31 -16.64 18.62
N GLU A 207 -10.89 -17.65 19.28
CA GLU A 207 -10.36 -19.02 19.29
C GLU A 207 -10.34 -19.65 17.91
N SER A 208 -11.41 -19.50 17.12
CA SER A 208 -11.49 -20.03 15.76
C SER A 208 -10.44 -19.45 14.79
N TYR A 209 -9.93 -18.25 15.08
CA TYR A 209 -8.90 -17.56 14.30
C TYR A 209 -7.50 -17.61 14.93
N SER A 210 -7.17 -18.69 15.64
CA SER A 210 -5.83 -18.90 16.22
C SER A 210 -4.69 -18.70 15.21
N HIS A 211 -4.88 -19.14 13.97
CA HIS A 211 -3.94 -18.97 12.84
C HIS A 211 -3.70 -17.50 12.41
N LEU A 212 -4.61 -16.58 12.77
CA LEU A 212 -4.46 -15.15 12.46
C LEU A 212 -3.86 -14.35 13.60
N ARG A 213 -3.56 -14.98 14.76
CA ARG A 213 -2.93 -14.31 15.90
C ARG A 213 -1.60 -13.65 15.51
N ALA A 214 -1.29 -12.53 16.17
CA ALA A 214 -0.05 -11.79 15.96
C ALA A 214 1.21 -12.64 16.24
N GLU A 215 1.13 -13.65 17.10
CA GLU A 215 2.22 -14.59 17.39
C GLU A 215 2.62 -15.45 16.20
N HIS A 216 1.66 -15.83 15.35
CA HIS A 216 1.89 -16.61 14.12
C HIS A 216 2.29 -15.73 12.93
N GLN A 217 2.47 -14.43 13.15
CA GLN A 217 3.03 -13.56 12.13
C GLN A 217 4.48 -14.02 11.89
N PRO A 218 4.91 -14.27 10.64
CA PRO A 218 6.32 -14.53 10.37
C PRO A 218 7.07 -13.31 10.88
N ARG A 219 7.74 -13.45 12.02
CA ARG A 219 8.74 -12.47 12.45
C ARG A 219 9.74 -12.42 11.30
N ARG A 220 10.01 -11.21 10.80
CA ARG A 220 10.99 -10.99 9.75
C ARG A 220 12.33 -11.57 10.22
N GLU A 221 12.63 -12.81 9.83
CA GLU A 221 13.85 -13.49 10.24
C GLU A 221 14.98 -12.93 9.38
N GLY A 222 15.70 -11.96 9.97
CA GLY A 222 16.90 -11.39 9.39
C GLY A 222 16.74 -9.96 8.83
N PRO A 223 17.85 -9.35 8.41
CA PRO A 223 17.87 -7.99 7.88
C PRO A 223 17.12 -7.90 6.54
N SER A 224 16.44 -6.78 6.30
CA SER A 224 15.72 -6.50 5.05
C SER A 224 16.63 -6.64 3.83
N LYS A 225 16.09 -6.99 2.66
CA LYS A 225 16.89 -7.03 1.43
C LYS A 225 17.51 -5.67 1.13
N ALA A 226 16.83 -4.56 1.42
CA ALA A 226 17.43 -3.22 1.30
C ALA A 226 18.67 -3.06 2.19
N PHE A 227 18.64 -3.54 3.44
CA PHE A 227 19.82 -3.52 4.30
C PHE A 227 20.96 -4.36 3.72
N LYS A 228 20.66 -5.51 3.10
CA LYS A 228 21.67 -6.34 2.40
C LYS A 228 22.21 -5.65 1.13
N TYR A 229 21.34 -5.05 0.31
CA TYR A 229 21.74 -4.32 -0.91
C TYR A 229 22.59 -3.09 -0.62
N LEU A 230 22.36 -2.44 0.52
CA LEU A 230 23.16 -1.30 0.98
C LEU A 230 24.50 -1.73 1.62
N GLY A 231 24.85 -3.02 1.62
CA GLY A 231 26.10 -3.55 2.18
C GLY A 231 26.14 -3.64 3.70
N GLY A 232 25.02 -3.34 4.38
CA GLY A 232 24.91 -3.33 5.84
C GLY A 232 25.71 -2.21 6.53
N GLY A 233 25.60 -2.16 7.86
CA GLY A 233 26.32 -1.21 8.71
C GLY A 233 25.71 0.20 8.76
N LYS A 234 26.52 1.17 9.23
CA LYS A 234 26.07 2.52 9.61
C LYS A 234 25.39 3.31 8.48
N VAL A 235 25.84 3.12 7.24
CA VAL A 235 25.25 3.80 6.06
C VAL A 235 23.86 3.24 5.74
N ALA A 236 23.70 1.91 5.83
CA ALA A 236 22.40 1.27 5.67
C ALA A 236 21.43 1.68 6.79
N ASP A 237 21.91 1.74 8.04
CA ASP A 237 21.09 2.20 9.18
C ASP A 237 20.67 3.67 9.06
N ALA A 238 21.54 4.52 8.51
CA ALA A 238 21.25 5.94 8.25
C ALA A 238 20.26 6.12 7.08
N LEU A 239 20.45 5.42 5.96
CA LEU A 239 19.55 5.50 4.79
C LEU A 239 18.16 4.91 5.07
N LEU A 240 18.07 3.88 5.92
CA LEU A 240 16.81 3.25 6.32
C LEU A 240 16.15 3.92 7.53
N TRP A 241 16.67 5.07 7.99
CA TRP A 241 16.11 5.82 9.12
C TRP A 241 16.04 5.02 10.44
N LYS A 242 16.91 4.02 10.63
CA LYS A 242 16.97 3.23 11.86
C LYS A 242 17.64 4.00 13.00
N ASP A 243 18.69 4.75 12.70
CA ASP A 243 19.36 5.65 13.66
C ASP A 243 19.17 7.11 13.24
N LYS A 244 18.21 7.79 13.90
CA LYS A 244 17.88 9.19 13.63
C LYS A 244 19.08 10.13 13.75
N ARG A 245 20.02 9.87 14.67
CA ARG A 245 21.18 10.75 14.86
C ARG A 245 22.13 10.63 13.68
N GLN A 246 22.43 9.40 13.24
CA GLN A 246 23.27 9.15 12.07
C GLN A 246 22.63 9.61 10.77
N THR A 247 21.32 9.41 10.59
CA THR A 247 20.59 9.92 9.42
C THR A 247 20.68 11.45 9.35
N ILE A 248 20.48 12.15 10.47
CA ILE A 248 20.60 13.61 10.52
C ILE A 248 22.04 14.04 10.21
N THR A 249 23.05 13.40 10.79
CA THR A 249 24.46 13.70 10.49
C THR A 249 24.78 13.48 9.01
N LEU A 250 24.34 12.36 8.42
CA LEU A 250 24.54 12.05 7.00
C LEU A 250 23.85 13.08 6.11
N VAL A 251 22.61 13.45 6.42
CA VAL A 251 21.86 14.49 5.69
C VAL A 251 22.55 15.86 5.82
N VAL A 252 23.05 16.22 7.00
CA VAL A 252 23.80 17.48 7.21
C VAL A 252 25.11 17.48 6.42
N VAL A 253 25.83 16.36 6.38
CA VAL A 253 27.05 16.22 5.55
C VAL A 253 26.71 16.30 4.06
N LEU A 254 25.64 15.64 3.61
CA LEU A 254 25.13 15.75 2.24
C LEU A 254 24.74 17.19 1.88
N ILE A 255 24.09 17.91 2.80
CA ILE A 255 23.74 19.32 2.66
C ILE A 255 25.01 20.20 2.63
N ALA A 256 26.01 19.92 3.46
CA ALA A 256 27.28 20.64 3.45
C ALA A 256 28.05 20.44 2.14
N VAL A 257 28.13 19.20 1.65
CA VAL A 257 28.71 18.86 0.33
C VAL A 257 27.94 19.55 -0.79
N TYR A 258 26.61 19.61 -0.68
CA TYR A 258 25.74 20.33 -1.61
C TYR A 258 26.03 21.84 -1.64
N PHE A 259 26.21 22.48 -0.48
CA PHE A 259 26.55 23.91 -0.40
C PHE A 259 27.93 24.21 -1.00
N ILE A 260 28.90 23.31 -0.84
CA ILE A 260 30.24 23.45 -1.44
C ILE A 260 30.20 23.29 -2.97
N ALA A 261 29.29 22.47 -3.49
CA ALA A 261 29.13 22.20 -4.92
C ALA A 261 28.17 23.18 -5.64
N SER A 262 27.58 24.16 -4.94
CA SER A 262 26.29 24.78 -5.30
C SER A 262 26.28 25.71 -6.52
N ASP A 263 27.40 26.03 -7.18
CA ASP A 263 27.41 26.98 -8.32
C ASP A 263 28.12 26.45 -9.59
N TYR A 264 28.32 25.13 -9.71
CA TYR A 264 29.13 24.56 -10.79
C TYR A 264 28.30 23.76 -11.81
N THR A 265 28.54 24.01 -13.10
CA THR A 265 28.16 23.08 -14.17
C THR A 265 28.98 21.79 -14.03
N ILE A 266 28.53 20.68 -14.64
CA ILE A 266 29.23 19.38 -14.58
C ILE A 266 30.72 19.54 -14.97
N ILE A 267 30.99 20.35 -15.98
CA ILE A 267 32.35 20.65 -16.45
C ILE A 267 33.16 21.35 -15.36
N THR A 268 32.62 22.41 -14.73
CA THR A 268 33.34 23.14 -13.68
C THR A 268 33.58 22.28 -12.44
N PHE A 269 32.66 21.38 -12.10
CA PHE A 269 32.84 20.43 -11.00
C PHE A 269 33.98 19.44 -11.29
N ILE A 270 33.99 18.83 -12.47
CA ILE A 270 35.03 17.89 -12.89
C ILE A 270 36.40 18.58 -12.91
N THR A 271 36.49 19.79 -13.48
CA THR A 271 37.74 20.56 -13.50
C THR A 271 38.26 20.87 -12.10
N LYS A 272 37.37 21.24 -11.17
CA LYS A 272 37.76 21.49 -9.77
C LYS A 272 38.15 20.22 -9.02
N LEU A 273 37.53 19.09 -9.33
CA LEU A 273 37.92 17.78 -8.78
C LEU A 273 39.33 17.41 -9.25
N PHE A 274 39.63 17.59 -10.54
CA PHE A 274 40.98 17.40 -11.06
C PHE A 274 41.98 18.38 -10.42
N LEU A 275 41.60 19.64 -10.22
CA LEU A 275 42.44 20.63 -9.53
C LEU A 275 42.70 20.23 -8.07
N LEU A 276 41.70 19.72 -7.36
CA LEU A 276 41.87 19.23 -6.00
C LEU A 276 42.77 17.98 -5.97
N ALA A 277 42.60 17.08 -6.93
CA ALA A 277 43.43 15.89 -7.06
C ALA A 277 44.89 16.25 -7.36
N THR A 278 45.15 17.24 -8.21
CA THR A 278 46.53 17.69 -8.49
C THR A 278 47.15 18.36 -7.27
N VAL A 279 46.42 19.21 -6.54
CA VAL A 279 46.89 19.80 -5.28
C VAL A 279 47.15 18.71 -4.23
N PHE A 280 46.27 17.72 -4.10
CA PHE A 280 46.44 16.58 -3.21
C PHE A 280 47.69 15.77 -3.57
N LEU A 281 47.86 15.40 -4.84
CA LEU A 281 49.02 14.66 -5.32
C LEU A 281 50.33 15.43 -5.09
N PHE A 282 50.29 16.76 -5.27
CA PHE A 282 51.43 17.63 -5.01
C PHE A 282 51.81 17.69 -3.52
N ILE A 283 50.81 17.88 -2.64
CA ILE A 283 51.01 17.87 -1.18
C ILE A 283 51.51 16.48 -0.72
N HIS A 284 50.90 15.40 -1.21
CA HIS A 284 51.28 14.03 -0.90
C HIS A 284 52.70 13.70 -1.42
N GLY A 285 53.13 14.32 -2.52
CA GLY A 285 54.50 14.21 -3.03
C GLY A 285 55.55 14.92 -2.17
N ILE A 286 55.17 16.03 -1.53
CA ILE A 286 56.04 16.83 -0.66
C ILE A 286 56.14 16.25 0.76
N LEU A 287 55.12 15.53 1.24
CA LEU A 287 55.13 14.99 2.60
C LEU A 287 56.31 14.02 2.84
N PRO A 288 57.06 14.18 3.95
CA PRO A 288 58.11 13.23 4.32
C PRO A 288 57.49 11.87 4.69
N ALA A 289 58.24 10.78 4.50
CA ALA A 289 57.75 9.41 4.69
C ALA A 289 57.31 9.10 6.14
N LYS A 290 57.68 9.95 7.11
CA LYS A 290 57.25 9.88 8.51
C LYS A 290 56.71 11.24 8.95
N VAL A 291 55.42 11.29 9.27
CA VAL A 291 54.76 12.46 9.86
C VAL A 291 54.00 11.99 11.09
N LEU A 292 54.28 12.58 12.27
CA LEU A 292 53.56 12.29 13.51
C LEU A 292 53.44 10.78 13.87
N GLY A 293 54.48 9.99 13.59
CA GLY A 293 54.51 8.57 13.96
C GLY A 293 53.78 7.61 13.01
N TYR A 294 53.19 8.11 11.92
CA TYR A 294 52.60 7.29 10.86
C TYR A 294 53.52 7.24 9.63
N GLU A 295 53.72 6.04 9.06
CA GLU A 295 54.44 5.85 7.80
C GLU A 295 53.49 6.06 6.62
N ILE A 296 53.80 7.01 5.73
CA ILE A 296 52.97 7.33 4.56
C ILE A 296 53.53 6.59 3.36
N GLU A 297 52.75 5.65 2.81
CA GLU A 297 53.10 4.89 1.61
C GLU A 297 53.08 5.80 0.39
N LYS A 298 54.24 6.02 -0.25
CA LYS A 298 54.34 6.88 -1.43
C LYS A 298 53.76 6.18 -2.66
N ILE A 299 52.93 6.90 -3.42
CA ILE A 299 52.33 6.38 -4.66
C ILE A 299 53.46 6.12 -5.68
N PRO A 300 53.64 4.88 -6.17
CA PRO A 300 54.71 4.54 -7.10
C PRO A 300 54.48 5.17 -8.49
N ALA A 301 55.56 5.61 -9.13
CA ALA A 301 55.52 6.29 -10.43
C ALA A 301 54.94 5.41 -11.57
N SER A 302 54.95 4.08 -11.39
CA SER A 302 54.36 3.11 -12.31
C SER A 302 52.85 3.28 -12.48
N ASN A 303 52.13 3.84 -11.50
CA ASN A 303 50.69 4.08 -11.59
C ASN A 303 50.33 5.26 -12.52
N PHE A 304 51.30 6.10 -12.89
CA PHE A 304 51.10 7.26 -13.76
C PHE A 304 51.59 7.02 -15.20
N HIS A 305 52.17 5.85 -15.49
CA HIS A 305 52.58 5.49 -16.83
C HIS A 305 51.42 4.84 -17.58
N VAL A 306 50.85 5.56 -18.54
CA VAL A 306 49.87 5.00 -19.47
C VAL A 306 50.65 4.32 -20.61
N PRO A 307 50.54 2.99 -20.79
CA PRO A 307 51.24 2.28 -21.86
C PRO A 307 50.85 2.81 -23.24
N GLU A 308 51.81 2.91 -24.15
CA GLU A 308 51.62 3.43 -25.50
C GLU A 308 50.54 2.66 -26.28
N GLU A 309 50.43 1.34 -26.04
CA GLU A 309 49.37 0.48 -26.58
C GLU A 309 47.96 0.93 -26.17
N LYS A 310 47.78 1.38 -24.92
CA LYS A 310 46.49 1.89 -24.44
C LYS A 310 46.14 3.20 -25.12
N CYS A 311 47.11 4.12 -25.25
CA CYS A 311 46.91 5.39 -25.97
C CYS A 311 46.53 5.16 -27.44
N HIS A 312 47.21 4.24 -28.12
CA HIS A 312 46.93 3.92 -29.52
C HIS A 312 45.53 3.27 -29.68
N SER A 313 45.16 2.34 -28.80
CA SER A 313 43.83 1.73 -28.79
C SER A 313 42.71 2.75 -28.55
N LEU A 314 42.97 3.76 -27.69
CA LEU A 314 42.00 4.79 -27.35
C LEU A 314 41.83 5.77 -28.51
N ALA A 315 42.93 6.15 -29.17
CA ALA A 315 42.90 6.97 -30.38
C ALA A 315 42.14 6.28 -31.53
N LEU A 316 42.37 4.99 -31.76
CA LEU A 316 41.63 4.20 -32.75
C LEU A 316 40.14 4.11 -32.41
N THR A 317 39.79 3.93 -31.13
CA THR A 317 38.39 3.88 -30.67
C THR A 317 37.69 5.21 -30.91
N VAL A 318 38.34 6.34 -30.57
CA VAL A 318 37.81 7.68 -30.80
C VAL A 318 37.58 7.91 -32.30
N GLY A 319 38.56 7.58 -33.13
CA GLY A 319 38.43 7.67 -34.59
C GLY A 319 37.27 6.81 -35.14
N ALA A 320 37.15 5.57 -34.66
CA ALA A 320 36.06 4.68 -35.07
C ALA A 320 34.67 5.21 -34.65
N THR A 321 34.54 5.73 -33.43
CA THR A 321 33.29 6.34 -32.95
C THR A 321 32.93 7.60 -33.72
N TRP A 322 33.90 8.45 -34.06
CA TRP A 322 33.68 9.64 -34.88
C TRP A 322 33.19 9.28 -36.28
N ASN A 323 33.85 8.31 -36.93
CA ASN A 323 33.46 7.83 -38.25
C ASN A 323 32.07 7.19 -38.22
N SER A 324 31.73 6.45 -37.16
CA SER A 324 30.40 5.88 -36.96
C SER A 324 29.33 6.97 -36.80
N ALA A 325 29.60 8.00 -35.99
CA ALA A 325 28.72 9.15 -35.84
C ALA A 325 28.51 9.90 -37.17
N ALA A 326 29.58 10.13 -37.93
CA ALA A 326 29.51 10.77 -39.25
C ALA A 326 28.68 9.94 -40.25
N ASN A 327 28.82 8.61 -40.24
CA ASN A 327 28.01 7.72 -41.08
C ASN A 327 26.53 7.71 -40.65
N THR A 328 26.26 7.79 -39.34
CA THR A 328 24.89 7.90 -38.81
C THR A 328 24.24 9.21 -39.25
N LEU A 329 24.98 10.33 -39.17
CA LEU A 329 24.56 11.64 -39.69
C LEU A 329 24.28 11.60 -41.19
N ARG A 330 25.15 10.96 -41.98
CA ARG A 330 24.95 10.77 -43.41
C ARG A 330 23.67 9.98 -43.70
N SER A 331 23.44 8.88 -42.96
CA SER A 331 22.23 8.07 -43.09
C SER A 331 20.96 8.84 -42.70
N LEU A 332 21.04 9.72 -41.70
CA LEU A 332 19.96 10.65 -41.33
C LEU A 332 19.64 11.64 -42.46
N CYS A 333 20.66 12.17 -43.15
CA CYS A 333 20.49 13.08 -44.29
C CYS A 333 19.80 12.43 -45.50
N GLU A 334 19.93 11.12 -45.67
CA GLU A 334 19.26 10.38 -46.75
C GLU A 334 17.75 10.18 -46.49
N GLY A 335 17.27 10.43 -45.26
CA GLY A 335 15.85 10.52 -44.91
C GLY A 335 15.05 9.22 -44.94
N LYS A 336 15.72 8.06 -45.07
CA LYS A 336 15.06 6.75 -45.26
C LYS A 336 14.73 6.02 -43.94
N ASP A 337 15.48 6.26 -42.87
CA ASP A 337 15.35 5.51 -41.60
C ASP A 337 14.79 6.36 -40.45
N TRP A 338 13.47 6.33 -40.31
CA TRP A 338 12.74 7.01 -39.24
C TRP A 338 13.05 6.47 -37.84
N SER A 339 13.42 5.18 -37.71
CA SER A 339 13.77 4.59 -36.40
C SER A 339 15.08 5.16 -35.88
N LEU A 340 16.07 5.30 -36.76
CA LEU A 340 17.35 5.93 -36.46
C LEU A 340 17.16 7.40 -36.08
N PHE A 341 16.31 8.14 -36.82
CA PHE A 341 15.95 9.52 -36.51
C PHE A 341 15.42 9.69 -35.10
N PHE A 342 14.39 8.93 -34.70
CA PHE A 342 13.82 9.07 -33.35
C PHE A 342 14.80 8.67 -32.25
N LYS A 343 15.64 7.64 -32.46
CA LYS A 343 16.68 7.26 -31.49
C LYS A 343 17.71 8.38 -31.29
N VAL A 344 18.19 8.97 -32.39
CA VAL A 344 19.17 10.07 -32.34
C VAL A 344 18.52 11.34 -31.76
N PHE A 345 17.29 11.66 -32.15
CA PHE A 345 16.54 12.79 -31.61
C PHE A 345 16.31 12.66 -30.09
N ILE A 346 15.81 11.51 -29.62
CA ILE A 346 15.58 11.28 -28.19
C ILE A 346 16.89 11.29 -27.42
N SER A 347 17.96 10.66 -27.93
CA SER A 347 19.26 10.66 -27.25
C SER A 347 19.88 12.06 -27.15
N LEU A 348 19.79 12.87 -28.21
CA LEU A 348 20.21 14.28 -28.18
C LEU A 348 19.34 15.13 -27.25
N LEU A 349 18.03 14.86 -27.19
CA LEU A 349 17.11 15.55 -26.28
C LEU A 349 17.40 15.21 -24.82
N VAL A 350 17.70 13.94 -24.52
CA VAL A 350 18.17 13.49 -23.21
C VAL A 350 19.52 14.13 -22.87
N LEU A 351 20.47 14.16 -23.81
CA LEU A 351 21.79 14.77 -23.61
C LEU A 351 21.68 16.29 -23.38
N SER A 352 20.81 16.97 -24.12
CA SER A 352 20.49 18.39 -23.94
C SER A 352 19.86 18.67 -22.58
N PHE A 353 18.91 17.83 -22.17
CA PHE A 353 18.27 17.94 -20.85
C PHE A 353 19.28 17.69 -19.71
N LEU A 354 20.12 16.65 -19.82
CA LEU A 354 21.18 16.36 -18.87
C LEU A 354 22.23 17.48 -18.81
N GLY A 355 22.55 18.12 -19.94
CA GLY A 355 23.46 19.27 -20.00
C GLY A 355 22.88 20.58 -19.46
N ALA A 356 21.56 20.78 -19.59
CA ALA A 356 20.86 21.97 -19.10
C ALA A 356 20.52 21.92 -17.60
N MET A 357 20.55 20.74 -16.99
CA MET A 357 20.31 20.58 -15.57
C MET A 357 21.56 20.95 -14.75
N SER A 358 21.40 21.88 -13.80
CA SER A 358 22.41 22.12 -12.76
C SER A 358 22.63 20.85 -11.94
N PHE A 359 23.90 20.54 -11.63
CA PHE A 359 24.29 19.43 -10.76
C PHE A 359 23.52 19.45 -9.43
N GLN A 360 23.21 20.66 -8.95
CA GLN A 360 22.37 20.94 -7.79
C GLN A 360 20.99 20.24 -7.85
N LYS A 361 20.30 20.33 -9.00
CA LYS A 361 18.95 19.77 -9.18
C LYS A 361 18.99 18.24 -9.26
N ILE A 362 20.00 17.69 -9.94
CA ILE A 362 20.19 16.23 -10.06
C ILE A 362 20.53 15.63 -8.69
N PHE A 363 21.43 16.26 -7.94
CA PHE A 363 21.84 15.78 -6.63
C PHE A 363 20.71 15.80 -5.60
N VAL A 364 19.93 16.87 -5.54
CA VAL A 364 18.78 16.97 -4.63
C VAL A 364 17.69 15.96 -5.00
N ALA A 365 17.33 15.88 -6.29
CA ALA A 365 16.32 14.94 -6.76
C ALA A 365 16.76 13.49 -6.52
N GLY A 366 18.01 13.15 -6.86
CA GLY A 366 18.58 11.81 -6.68
C GLY A 366 18.68 11.40 -5.22
N SER A 367 19.14 12.30 -4.35
CA SER A 367 19.24 12.04 -2.90
C SER A 367 17.85 11.83 -2.29
N LEU A 368 16.90 12.73 -2.55
CA LEU A 368 15.53 12.62 -2.04
C LEU A 368 14.85 11.34 -2.53
N LEU A 369 15.04 11.00 -3.80
CA LEU A 369 14.48 9.79 -4.40
C LEU A 369 15.11 8.54 -3.80
N ALA A 370 16.43 8.52 -3.57
CA ALA A 370 17.11 7.40 -2.93
C ALA A 370 16.61 7.18 -1.49
N PHE A 371 16.59 8.21 -0.65
CA PHE A 371 16.09 8.11 0.73
C PHE A 371 14.63 7.64 0.77
N THR A 372 13.78 8.19 -0.10
CA THR A 372 12.37 7.82 -0.16
C THR A 372 12.19 6.40 -0.69
N ALA A 373 12.90 6.01 -1.75
CA ALA A 373 12.79 4.69 -2.36
C ALA A 373 13.27 3.58 -1.42
N PHE A 374 14.44 3.74 -0.78
CA PHE A 374 14.95 2.75 0.17
C PHE A 374 14.07 2.65 1.43
N TYR A 375 13.58 3.78 1.94
CA TYR A 375 12.64 3.77 3.08
C TYR A 375 11.31 3.09 2.74
N VAL A 376 10.73 3.39 1.57
CA VAL A 376 9.48 2.77 1.11
C VAL A 376 9.70 1.28 0.83
N TYR A 377 10.82 0.90 0.23
CA TYR A 377 11.16 -0.50 -0.02
C TYR A 377 11.31 -1.31 1.26
N ASP A 378 12.01 -0.78 2.26
CA ASP A 378 12.17 -1.47 3.55
C ASP A 378 10.82 -1.69 4.28
N ARG A 379 9.89 -0.74 4.15
CA ARG A 379 8.53 -0.81 4.71
C ARG A 379 7.58 -1.74 3.95
N LYS A 380 7.77 -1.91 2.64
CA LYS A 380 6.83 -2.58 1.73
C LYS A 380 7.47 -3.66 0.86
N GLU A 381 8.55 -4.27 1.35
CA GLU A 381 9.38 -5.21 0.60
C GLU A 381 8.56 -6.31 -0.09
N GLU A 382 7.64 -6.97 0.64
CA GLU A 382 6.80 -8.05 0.09
C GLU A 382 5.80 -7.57 -0.97
N GLU A 383 5.19 -6.39 -0.78
CA GLU A 383 4.26 -5.82 -1.75
C GLU A 383 4.99 -5.45 -3.05
N ILE A 384 6.19 -4.86 -2.93
CA ILE A 384 6.98 -4.39 -4.07
C ILE A 384 7.59 -5.57 -4.82
N ASP A 385 8.18 -6.55 -4.14
CA ASP A 385 8.70 -7.76 -4.78
C ASP A 385 7.57 -8.53 -5.51
N GLY A 386 6.38 -8.59 -4.92
CA GLY A 386 5.20 -9.17 -5.57
C GLY A 386 4.71 -8.39 -6.80
N LEU A 387 4.87 -7.07 -6.82
CA LEU A 387 4.60 -6.24 -8.01
C LEU A 387 5.66 -6.42 -9.09
N ILE A 388 6.94 -6.42 -8.71
CA ILE A 388 8.07 -6.62 -9.62
C ILE A 388 7.96 -7.99 -10.30
N ASN A 389 7.70 -9.06 -9.54
CA ASN A 389 7.53 -10.39 -10.11
C ASN A 389 6.35 -10.46 -11.08
N ARG A 390 5.21 -9.82 -10.78
CA ARG A 390 4.08 -9.72 -11.71
C ARG A 390 4.43 -8.94 -12.97
N ALA A 391 5.17 -7.85 -12.86
CA ALA A 391 5.63 -7.06 -14.00
C ALA A 391 6.60 -7.86 -14.88
N PHE A 392 7.54 -8.62 -14.29
CA PHE A 392 8.43 -9.51 -15.02
C PHE A 392 7.67 -10.64 -15.73
N LEU A 393 6.67 -11.24 -15.09
CA LEU A 393 5.82 -12.27 -15.71
C LEU A 393 4.98 -11.71 -16.87
N LEU A 394 4.47 -10.48 -16.74
CA LEU A 394 3.77 -9.77 -17.82
C LEU A 394 4.71 -9.43 -18.98
N GLY A 395 5.91 -8.90 -18.70
CA GLY A 395 6.93 -8.62 -19.70
C GLY A 395 7.43 -9.87 -20.43
N GLY A 396 7.58 -10.98 -19.71
CA GLY A 396 7.93 -12.29 -20.27
C GLY A 396 6.83 -12.83 -21.21
N LYS A 397 5.56 -12.70 -20.82
CA LYS A 397 4.41 -13.06 -21.69
C LYS A 397 4.32 -12.18 -22.94
N LEU A 398 4.62 -10.89 -22.84
CA LEU A 398 4.65 -9.98 -23.98
C LEU A 398 5.79 -10.30 -24.95
N ARG A 399 7.00 -10.60 -24.43
CA ARG A 399 8.13 -11.06 -25.26
C ARG A 399 7.86 -12.41 -25.93
N SER A 400 7.24 -13.35 -25.21
CA SER A 400 6.83 -14.65 -25.77
C SER A 400 5.79 -14.50 -26.88
N LYS A 401 4.78 -13.61 -26.69
CA LYS A 401 3.79 -13.32 -27.74
C LYS A 401 4.38 -12.61 -28.95
N ALA A 402 5.35 -11.70 -28.76
CA ALA A 402 6.05 -11.03 -29.85
C ALA A 402 6.96 -12.00 -30.63
N ALA A 403 7.56 -12.99 -29.96
CA ALA A 403 8.39 -14.01 -30.60
C ALA A 403 7.59 -15.11 -31.32
N ALA A 404 6.32 -15.30 -30.98
CA ALA A 404 5.42 -16.24 -31.66
C ALA A 404 4.63 -15.61 -32.83
N ALA A 405 4.78 -14.31 -33.04
CA ALA A 405 4.13 -13.54 -34.11
C ALA A 405 5.09 -13.16 -35.26
N ASN A 406 6.37 -13.55 -35.14
CA ASN A 406 7.35 -13.63 -36.22
C ASN A 406 7.59 -15.10 -36.55
#